data_AF-A0A0B1S0F4-F1
#
_entry.id   AF-A0A0B1S0F4-F1
#
_cell.length_a   1.000
_cell.length_b   1.000
_cell.length_c   1.000
_cell.angle_alpha   90.00
_cell.angle_beta   90.00
_cell.angle_gamma   90.00
#
_symmetry.space_group_name_H-M   'P 1'
#
loop_
_entity.id
_entity.type
_entity.pdbx_description
1 polymer ?
#
loop_
_entity_poly.entity_id
_entity_poly.type
_entity_poly.pdbx_seq_one_letter_code
_entity_poly.pdbx_strand_id
1 'polypeptide(L)'
;MVPKSLYPYPLFPQYCSTGTYALIGHDVPAKLLKAVDKSWFQHSANYRKLPEDVLFTGIFAEIAKIRRTHIGGMSFIDAPAYVCRNGLRAYSLHMNRVRDPRVYFKRLGALEGHGC
;
A
#
# COMPACT_ATOMS: atom_id res chain seq x y z
N MET A 1 16.20 6.75 8.57
CA MET A 1 17.41 6.60 7.73
C MET A 1 17.59 5.12 7.44
N VAL A 2 17.82 4.74 6.18
CA VAL A 2 18.02 3.32 5.82
C VAL A 2 19.51 2.98 5.93
N PRO A 3 19.92 1.92 6.64
CA PRO A 3 21.31 1.49 6.68
C PRO A 3 21.86 1.20 5.28
N LYS A 4 23.07 1.69 4.98
CA LYS A 4 23.74 1.47 3.68
C LYS A 4 23.95 -0.01 3.36
N SER A 5 24.09 -0.85 4.38
CA SER A 5 24.18 -2.31 4.25
C SER A 5 22.90 -2.97 3.72
N LEU A 6 21.75 -2.30 3.84
CA LEU A 6 20.45 -2.75 3.35
C LEU A 6 20.10 -2.13 2.00
N TYR A 7 20.35 -0.82 1.84
CA TYR A 7 20.01 -0.07 0.63
C TYR A 7 21.03 1.06 0.43
N PRO A 8 21.58 1.26 -0.78
CA PRO A 8 22.69 2.19 -0.99
C PRO A 8 22.32 3.67 -0.81
N TYR A 9 21.03 4.01 -0.80
CA TYR A 9 20.55 5.38 -0.65
C TYR A 9 20.00 5.65 0.75
N PRO A 10 20.07 6.90 1.25
CA PRO A 10 19.67 7.24 2.62
C PRO A 10 18.16 7.14 2.88
N LEU A 11 17.36 7.22 1.82
CA LEU A 11 15.89 7.21 1.82
C LEU A 11 15.36 6.30 0.72
N PHE A 12 14.24 5.64 0.97
CA PHE A 12 13.49 4.96 -0.06
C PHE A 12 12.79 5.97 -0.98
N PRO A 13 12.53 5.61 -2.26
CA PRO A 13 11.59 6.33 -3.09
C PRO A 13 10.21 6.41 -2.42
N GLN A 14 9.36 7.33 -2.87
CA GLN A 14 7.96 7.31 -2.45
C GLN A 14 7.35 5.94 -2.77
N TYR A 15 6.63 5.38 -1.80
CA TYR A 15 5.98 4.09 -1.90
C TYR A 15 4.60 4.15 -1.24
N CYS A 16 3.72 3.25 -1.63
CA CYS A 16 2.37 3.14 -1.07
C CYS A 16 2.43 2.33 0.21
N SER A 17 2.58 3.00 1.36
CA SER A 17 2.39 2.41 2.68
C SER A 17 0.92 2.51 3.04
N THR A 18 0.21 1.39 3.25
CA THR A 18 -1.14 1.34 3.88
C THR A 18 -1.64 -0.07 4.13
N GLY A 19 -0.83 -1.10 3.84
CA GLY A 19 -1.27 -2.49 3.79
C GLY A 19 -2.25 -2.79 2.65
N THR A 20 -2.66 -1.78 1.87
CA THR A 20 -3.38 -1.92 0.61
C THR A 20 -2.85 -0.92 -0.39
N TYR A 21 -2.71 -1.35 -1.63
CA TYR A 21 -2.47 -0.51 -2.80
C TYR A 21 -3.20 -1.12 -3.99
N ALA A 22 -3.43 -0.32 -5.04
CA ALA A 22 -4.01 -0.82 -6.28
C ALA A 22 -3.07 -0.53 -7.45
N LEU A 23 -2.84 -1.54 -8.28
CA LEU A 23 -2.11 -1.37 -9.54
C LEU A 23 -3.12 -1.04 -10.64
N ILE A 24 -3.04 0.18 -11.17
CA ILE A 24 -3.96 0.67 -12.20
C ILE A 24 -3.23 0.71 -13.54
N GLY A 25 -3.66 -0.15 -14.46
CA GLY A 25 -3.08 -0.27 -15.81
C GLY A 25 -2.71 -1.71 -16.15
N HIS A 26 -3.07 -2.16 -17.35
CA HIS A 26 -2.89 -3.54 -17.77
C HIS A 26 -1.42 -3.96 -17.88
N ASP A 27 -0.53 -3.02 -18.16
CA ASP A 27 0.90 -3.23 -18.37
C ASP A 27 1.75 -3.03 -17.11
N VAL A 28 1.17 -2.47 -16.05
CA VAL A 28 1.85 -2.16 -14.78
C VAL A 28 2.50 -3.41 -14.17
N PRO A 29 1.82 -4.56 -14.02
CA PRO A 29 2.45 -5.76 -13.46
C PRO A 29 3.67 -6.22 -14.26
N ALA A 30 3.58 -6.24 -15.59
CA ALA A 30 4.69 -6.65 -16.45
C ALA A 30 5.88 -5.68 -16.38
N LYS A 31 5.62 -4.37 -16.27
CA LYS A 31 6.65 -3.35 -16.08
C LYS A 31 7.37 -3.49 -14.73
N LEU A 32 6.63 -3.80 -13.66
CA LEU A 32 7.21 -4.05 -12.34
C LEU A 32 8.11 -5.28 -12.34
N LEU A 33 7.68 -6.39 -12.96
CA LEU A 33 8.50 -7.60 -13.07
C LEU A 33 9.81 -7.33 -13.82
N LYS A 34 9.76 -6.61 -14.96
CA LYS A 34 10.96 -6.21 -15.70
C LYS A 34 11.89 -5.27 -14.91
N ALA A 35 11.36 -4.52 -13.94
CA ALA A 35 12.17 -3.67 -13.08
C ALA A 35 12.94 -4.45 -12.01
N VAL A 36 12.48 -5.65 -11.64
CA VAL A 36 13.20 -6.54 -10.72
C VAL A 36 14.57 -6.90 -11.29
N ASP A 37 14.64 -7.21 -12.58
CA ASP A 37 15.88 -7.56 -13.29
C ASP A 37 16.89 -6.41 -13.34
N LYS A 38 16.42 -5.17 -13.16
CA LYS A 38 17.25 -3.96 -13.14
C LYS A 38 17.60 -3.51 -11.72
N SER A 39 17.24 -4.30 -10.71
CA SER A 39 17.43 -3.97 -9.30
C SER A 39 18.49 -4.86 -8.65
N TRP A 40 18.82 -4.57 -7.39
CA TRP A 40 19.73 -5.40 -6.60
C TRP A 40 19.07 -6.66 -6.01
N PHE A 41 17.78 -6.91 -6.32
CA PHE A 41 17.01 -7.98 -5.69
C PHE A 41 17.62 -9.37 -5.91
N GLN A 42 18.14 -9.65 -7.11
CA GLN A 42 18.79 -10.93 -7.42
C GLN A 42 20.21 -11.05 -6.83
N HIS A 43 20.83 -9.93 -6.44
CA HIS A 43 22.25 -9.85 -6.10
C HIS A 43 22.53 -9.59 -4.62
N SER A 44 21.53 -9.21 -3.83
CA SER A 44 21.70 -8.86 -2.41
C SER A 44 20.65 -9.50 -1.52
N ALA A 45 21.10 -10.36 -0.60
CA ALA A 45 20.23 -10.95 0.42
C ALA A 45 19.64 -9.89 1.37
N ASN A 46 20.38 -8.81 1.64
CA ASN A 46 19.91 -7.71 2.46
C ASN A 46 18.82 -6.90 1.74
N TYR A 47 18.97 -6.70 0.44
CA TYR A 47 17.95 -6.04 -0.37
C TYR A 47 16.65 -6.85 -0.44
N ARG A 48 16.73 -8.18 -0.44
CA ARG A 48 15.57 -9.07 -0.36
C ARG A 48 14.81 -9.03 0.97
N LYS A 49 15.41 -8.46 2.03
CA LYS A 49 14.76 -8.26 3.33
C LYS A 49 13.98 -6.95 3.42
N LEU A 50 14.03 -6.10 2.39
CA LEU A 50 13.23 -4.88 2.35
C LEU A 50 11.73 -5.23 2.31
N PRO A 51 10.85 -4.41 2.91
CA PRO A 51 9.41 -4.62 2.85
C PRO A 51 8.91 -4.68 1.40
N GLU A 52 7.90 -5.51 1.15
CA GLU A 52 7.30 -5.71 -0.18
C GLU A 52 6.80 -4.37 -0.75
N ASP A 53 6.14 -3.56 0.07
CA ASP A 53 5.60 -2.25 -0.28
C ASP A 53 6.72 -1.34 -0.82
N VAL A 54 7.88 -1.35 -0.15
CA VAL A 54 9.07 -0.58 -0.53
C VAL A 54 9.66 -1.10 -1.84
N LEU A 55 9.67 -2.42 -2.04
CA LEU A 55 10.18 -3.04 -3.26
C LEU A 55 9.27 -2.73 -4.46
N PHE A 56 8.01 -3.18 -4.44
CA PHE A 56 7.13 -3.10 -5.61
C PHE A 56 6.58 -1.71 -5.86
N THR A 57 6.04 -1.05 -4.83
CA THR A 57 5.42 0.26 -5.02
C THR A 57 6.44 1.40 -4.93
N GLY A 58 7.59 1.17 -4.29
CA GLY A 58 8.69 2.13 -4.21
C GLY A 58 9.70 1.95 -5.32
N ILE A 59 10.65 1.03 -5.11
CA ILE A 59 11.87 0.94 -5.91
C ILE A 59 11.62 0.45 -7.33
N PHE A 60 10.88 -0.64 -7.51
CA PHE A 60 10.56 -1.18 -8.83
C PHE A 60 9.68 -0.23 -9.63
N ALA A 61 8.69 0.40 -8.99
CA ALA A 61 7.90 1.45 -9.60
C ALA A 61 8.75 2.66 -10.02
N GLU A 62 9.74 3.07 -9.22
CA GLU A 62 10.68 4.15 -9.57
C GLU A 62 11.56 3.81 -10.78
N ILE A 63 12.06 2.57 -10.85
CA ILE A 63 12.81 2.04 -11.99
C ILE A 63 11.93 2.00 -13.25
N ALA A 64 10.69 1.53 -13.09
CA ALA A 64 9.71 1.40 -14.17
C ALA A 64 9.02 2.72 -14.58
N LYS A 65 9.31 3.82 -13.89
CA LYS A 65 8.68 5.14 -14.09
C LYS A 65 7.16 5.10 -13.95
N ILE A 66 6.66 4.32 -13.00
CA ILE A 66 5.25 4.23 -12.65
C ILE A 66 4.93 5.32 -11.64
N ARG A 67 3.93 6.14 -11.95
CA ARG A 67 3.44 7.19 -11.05
C ARG A 67 2.66 6.57 -9.89
N ARG A 68 2.85 7.13 -8.69
CA ARG A 68 2.03 6.85 -7.51
C ARG A 68 1.13 8.04 -7.22
N THR A 69 -0.10 7.75 -6.80
CA THR A 69 -1.06 8.77 -6.39
C THR A 69 -1.62 8.37 -5.03
N HIS A 70 -1.55 9.29 -4.06
CA HIS A 70 -2.24 9.09 -2.80
C HIS A 70 -3.74 9.32 -3.00
N ILE A 71 -4.54 8.31 -2.65
CA ILE A 71 -6.00 8.38 -2.72
C ILE A 71 -6.55 8.36 -1.29
N GLY A 72 -7.38 9.34 -0.95
CA GLY A 72 -8.10 9.35 0.32
C GLY A 72 -9.03 8.13 0.45
N GLY A 73 -9.17 7.59 1.65
CA GLY A 73 -10.00 6.41 1.91
C GLY A 73 -9.26 5.07 1.93
N MET A 74 -7.94 5.07 1.75
CA MET A 74 -7.06 3.92 2.03
C MET A 74 -6.57 4.05 3.48
N SER A 75 -7.22 3.37 4.42
CA SER A 75 -7.00 3.57 5.86
C SER A 75 -6.23 2.43 6.51
N PHE A 76 -5.14 2.78 7.19
CA PHE A 76 -4.35 1.90 8.07
C PHE A 76 -5.05 1.54 9.39
N ILE A 77 -6.11 2.26 9.75
CA ILE A 77 -6.86 2.06 10.99
C ILE A 77 -8.21 1.41 10.70
N ASP A 78 -8.73 0.68 11.69
CA ASP A 78 -10.13 0.28 11.74
C ASP A 78 -11.02 1.50 11.47
N ALA A 79 -12.19 1.29 10.86
CA ALA A 79 -13.14 2.33 10.57
C ALA A 79 -13.43 3.13 11.85
N PRO A 80 -13.31 4.47 11.80
CA PRO A 80 -13.65 5.28 12.95
C PRO A 80 -15.09 5.00 13.37
N ALA A 81 -15.36 5.05 14.68
CA ALA A 81 -16.72 4.88 15.21
C ALA A 81 -17.71 5.95 14.71
N TYR A 82 -17.23 7.00 14.03
CA TYR A 82 -18.00 8.10 13.50
C TYR A 82 -17.93 8.16 11.96
N VAL A 83 -19.10 8.24 11.35
CA VAL A 83 -19.35 8.13 9.90
C VAL A 83 -19.06 9.43 9.13
N CYS A 84 -18.94 10.59 9.80
CA CYS A 84 -18.97 11.89 9.14
C CYS A 84 -17.71 12.74 9.35
N ARG A 85 -16.54 12.28 8.89
CA ARG A 85 -15.49 13.22 8.50
C ARG A 85 -15.50 13.37 6.97
N ASN A 86 -16.33 14.31 6.50
CA ASN A 86 -16.26 14.95 5.18
C ASN A 86 -16.71 14.15 3.94
N GLY A 87 -17.64 13.20 4.05
CA GLY A 87 -18.17 12.48 2.87
C GLY A 87 -17.12 11.63 2.13
N LEU A 88 -16.01 11.30 2.79
CA LEU A 88 -14.95 10.49 2.22
C LEU A 88 -15.37 9.02 2.13
N ARG A 89 -15.33 8.46 0.92
CA ARG A 89 -15.57 7.04 0.68
C ARG A 89 -14.31 6.24 1.04
N ALA A 90 -14.43 5.24 1.92
CA ALA A 90 -13.34 4.34 2.23
C ALA A 90 -13.24 3.25 1.15
N TYR A 91 -12.04 3.04 0.60
CA TYR A 91 -11.73 1.98 -0.37
C TYR A 91 -11.13 0.76 0.31
N SER A 92 -10.40 0.96 1.42
CA SER A 92 -9.78 -0.12 2.17
C SER A 92 -9.69 0.22 3.66
N LEU A 93 -9.97 -0.77 4.50
CA LEU A 93 -9.88 -0.69 5.96
C LEU A 93 -9.07 -1.89 6.47
N HIS A 94 -8.07 -1.61 7.29
CA HIS A 94 -7.22 -2.63 7.90
C HIS A 94 -7.82 -3.12 9.22
N MET A 95 -8.35 -4.35 9.21
CA MET A 95 -9.09 -4.98 10.32
C MET A 95 -8.17 -5.59 11.40
N ASN A 96 -7.19 -4.82 11.89
CA ASN A 96 -6.10 -5.35 12.72
C ASN A 96 -6.56 -5.92 14.08
N ARG A 97 -7.73 -5.50 14.58
CA ARG A 97 -8.25 -5.89 15.91
C ARG A 97 -9.52 -6.74 15.86
N VAL A 98 -9.99 -7.06 14.66
CA VAL A 98 -11.25 -7.78 14.44
C VAL A 98 -10.97 -9.28 14.37
N ARG A 99 -11.64 -10.06 15.22
CA ARG A 99 -11.53 -11.53 15.21
C ARG A 99 -12.47 -12.21 14.21
N ASP A 100 -13.60 -11.58 13.90
CA ASP A 100 -14.57 -12.09 12.92
C ASP A 100 -14.90 -11.00 11.87
N PRO A 101 -14.41 -11.16 10.63
CA PRO A 101 -14.64 -10.17 9.57
C PRO A 101 -16.12 -10.04 9.21
N ARG A 102 -16.96 -11.05 9.45
CA ARG A 102 -18.41 -11.00 9.16
C ARG A 102 -19.14 -10.02 10.06
N VAL A 103 -18.81 -10.04 11.36
CA VAL A 103 -19.39 -9.10 12.34
C VAL A 103 -19.02 -7.67 11.97
N TYR A 104 -17.76 -7.47 11.59
CA TYR A 104 -17.28 -6.15 11.20
C TYR A 104 -17.87 -5.68 9.86
N PHE A 105 -17.98 -6.57 8.87
CA PHE A 105 -18.64 -6.23 7.60
C PHE A 105 -20.14 -5.92 7.78
N LYS A 106 -20.85 -6.68 8.62
CA LYS A 106 -22.24 -6.36 9.02
C LYS A 106 -22.33 -4.98 9.67
N ARG A 107 -21.38 -4.64 10.55
CA ARG A 107 -21.29 -3.30 11.15
C ARG A 107 -21.08 -2.23 10.10
N LEU A 108 -20.18 -2.42 9.13
CA LEU A 108 -19.97 -1.47 8.04
C LEU A 108 -21.21 -1.29 7.16
N GLY A 109 -21.88 -2.39 6.79
CA GLY A 109 -23.13 -2.34 6.02
C GLY A 109 -24.27 -1.65 6.78
N ALA A 110 -24.33 -1.78 8.10
CA ALA A 110 -25.28 -1.04 8.93
C ALA A 110 -24.99 0.47 9.00
N LEU A 111 -23.80 0.92 8.59
CA LEU A 111 -23.47 2.35 8.45
C LEU A 111 -23.75 2.87 7.04
N GLU A 112 -24.04 1.98 6.08
CA GLU A 112 -24.37 2.33 4.70
C GLU A 112 -25.77 2.95 4.63
N GLY A 113 -25.90 4.13 4.00
CA GLY A 113 -27.18 4.82 3.84
C GLY A 113 -27.61 5.73 5.00
N HIS A 114 -26.86 5.76 6.12
CA HIS A 114 -27.01 6.83 7.09
C HIS A 114 -26.41 8.11 6.51
N GLY A 115 -27.27 9.07 6.18
CA GLY A 115 -26.86 10.39 5.73
C GLY A 115 -25.95 11.05 6.78
N CYS A 116 -24.86 11.63 6.31
CA CYS A 116 -24.40 12.89 6.87
C CYS A 116 -25.36 13.98 6.33
#